data_AF-A0A0D0ABF0-F1
#
_entry.id   AF-A0A0D0ABF0-F1
#
_cell.length_a   1.000
_cell.length_b   1.000
_cell.length_c   1.000
_cell.angle_alpha   90.00
_cell.angle_beta   90.00
_cell.angle_gamma   90.00
#
_symmetry.space_group_name_H-M   'P 1'
#
loop_
_entity.id
_entity.type
_entity.pdbx_description
1 polymer ?
#
loop_
_entity_poly.entity_id
_entity_poly.type
_entity_poly.pdbx_seq_one_letter_code
_entity_poly.pdbx_strand_id
1 'polypeptide(L)'
;TVYEAELAGMILAIQILREEGGGRGDAMALGVDNQAAILTTTSFQSRPGHYLADIFHDDLRNLLPHEDGRKLIVRWTPGHEGIPGNEAADEEAKKA
;
A
#
# COMPACT_ATOMS: atom_id res chain seq x y z
N THR A 1 15.62 0.18 -4.65
CA THR A 1 15.88 1.21 -3.63
C THR A 1 14.90 1.06 -2.47
N VAL A 2 15.12 1.66 -1.29
CA VAL A 2 14.11 1.62 -0.18
C VAL A 2 12.75 2.12 -0.68
N TYR A 3 12.77 3.20 -1.45
CA TYR A 3 11.58 3.78 -2.07
C TYR A 3 10.79 2.81 -2.98
N GLU A 4 11.46 2.07 -3.86
CA GLU A 4 10.78 1.08 -4.73
C GLU A 4 10.29 -0.15 -3.94
N ALA A 5 11.04 -0.56 -2.90
CA ALA A 5 10.65 -1.67 -2.04
C ALA A 5 9.35 -1.37 -1.29
N GLU A 6 9.17 -0.12 -0.88
CA GLU A 6 7.97 0.35 -0.18
C GLU A 6 6.74 0.37 -1.08
N LEU A 7 6.90 0.85 -2.32
CA LEU A 7 5.84 0.76 -3.33
C LEU A 7 5.50 -0.70 -3.67
N ALA A 8 6.51 -1.57 -3.77
CA ALA A 8 6.28 -3.00 -3.95
C ALA A 8 5.51 -3.63 -2.78
N GLY A 9 5.82 -3.24 -1.53
CA GLY A 9 5.06 -3.66 -0.34
C GLY A 9 3.60 -3.20 -0.39
N MET A 10 3.34 -1.96 -0.83
CA MET A 10 1.97 -1.47 -1.02
C MET A 10 1.21 -2.25 -2.09
N ILE A 11 1.86 -2.60 -3.22
CA ILE A 11 1.26 -3.44 -4.28
C ILE A 11 0.92 -4.83 -3.72
N LEU A 12 1.85 -5.44 -3.00
CA LEU A 12 1.64 -6.75 -2.37
C LEU A 12 0.45 -6.72 -1.41
N ALA A 13 0.28 -5.65 -0.64
CA ALA A 13 -0.89 -5.49 0.24
C ALA A 13 -2.21 -5.52 -0.54
N ILE A 14 -2.28 -4.90 -1.73
CA ILE A 14 -3.49 -4.95 -2.59
C ILE A 14 -3.72 -6.37 -3.12
N GLN A 15 -2.67 -7.10 -3.46
CA GLN A 15 -2.77 -8.48 -3.93
C GLN A 15 -3.26 -9.41 -2.83
N ILE A 16 -2.74 -9.29 -1.61
CA ILE A 16 -3.22 -10.04 -0.44
C ILE A 16 -4.69 -9.72 -0.20
N LEU A 17 -5.09 -8.45 -0.24
CA LEU A 17 -6.50 -8.06 -0.09
C LEU A 17 -7.39 -8.69 -1.17
N ARG A 18 -6.91 -8.82 -2.42
CA ARG A 18 -7.61 -9.51 -3.50
C ARG A 18 -7.79 -11.00 -3.19
N GLU A 19 -6.73 -11.67 -2.73
CA GLU A 19 -6.76 -13.11 -2.41
C GLU A 19 -7.65 -13.43 -1.21
N GLU A 20 -7.67 -12.54 -0.20
CA GLU A 20 -8.52 -12.68 0.99
C GLU A 20 -9.99 -12.30 0.75
N GLY A 21 -10.37 -11.95 -0.48
CA GLY A 21 -11.76 -11.65 -0.85
C GLY A 21 -12.20 -10.20 -0.60
N GLY A 22 -11.26 -9.25 -0.58
CA GLY A 22 -11.53 -7.81 -0.65
C GLY A 22 -11.95 -7.14 0.66
N GLY A 23 -11.72 -7.78 1.81
CA GLY A 23 -12.13 -7.25 3.11
C GLY A 23 -13.65 -7.35 3.35
N ARG A 24 -14.05 -7.58 4.61
CA ARG A 24 -15.46 -7.80 4.99
C ARG A 24 -16.22 -6.53 5.42
N GLY A 25 -15.82 -5.35 4.95
CA GLY A 25 -16.45 -4.09 5.37
C GLY A 25 -16.30 -2.95 4.37
N ASP A 26 -17.03 -1.86 4.63
CA ASP A 26 -17.11 -0.68 3.75
C ASP A 26 -15.78 0.09 3.64
N ALA A 27 -14.86 -0.14 4.58
CA ALA A 27 -13.55 0.50 4.60
C ALA A 27 -12.44 -0.44 5.06
N MET A 28 -11.29 -0.35 4.39
CA MET A 28 -10.04 -1.01 4.73
C MET A 28 -8.97 0.04 5.04
N ALA A 29 -8.00 -0.30 5.87
CA ALA A 29 -6.90 0.61 6.22
C ALA A 29 -5.55 -0.04 5.88
N LEU A 30 -4.69 0.72 5.20
CA LEU A 30 -3.30 0.36 4.92
C LEU A 30 -2.38 1.31 5.70
N GLY A 31 -1.62 0.76 6.64
CA GLY A 31 -0.55 1.49 7.34
C GLY A 31 0.73 1.48 6.52
N VAL A 32 1.37 2.64 6.37
CA VAL A 32 2.64 2.80 5.66
C VAL A 32 3.52 3.77 6.45
N ASP A 33 4.77 3.42 6.73
CA ASP A 33 5.69 4.28 7.47
C ASP A 33 6.54 5.19 6.59
N ASN A 34 6.65 4.88 5.30
CA ASN A 34 7.31 5.74 4.33
C ASN A 34 6.39 6.84 3.77
N GLN A 35 6.52 8.05 4.30
CA GLN A 35 5.80 9.23 3.80
C GLN A 35 6.07 9.53 2.33
N ALA A 36 7.28 9.25 1.82
CA ALA A 36 7.59 9.48 0.41
C ALA A 36 6.80 8.51 -0.50
N ALA A 37 6.62 7.26 -0.08
CA ALA A 37 5.81 6.30 -0.82
C ALA A 37 4.33 6.72 -0.87
N ILE A 38 3.78 7.19 0.26
CA ILE A 38 2.41 7.75 0.33
C ILE A 38 2.28 8.98 -0.58
N LEU A 39 3.23 9.91 -0.54
CA LEU A 39 3.17 11.11 -1.37
C LEU A 39 3.25 10.76 -2.86
N THR A 40 4.00 9.74 -3.25
CA THR A 40 4.07 9.28 -4.63
C THR A 40 2.74 8.74 -5.12
N THR A 41 2.00 7.97 -4.33
CA THR A 41 0.65 7.51 -4.77
C THR A 41 -0.30 8.69 -4.96
N THR A 42 -0.07 9.82 -4.29
CA THR A 42 -0.84 11.05 -4.53
C THR A 42 -0.31 11.94 -5.66
N SER A 43 0.87 11.65 -6.22
CA SER A 43 1.60 12.54 -7.12
C SER A 43 1.66 12.02 -8.56
N PHE A 44 1.36 12.90 -9.51
CA PHE A 44 1.44 12.63 -10.96
C PHE A 44 2.80 13.04 -11.58
N GLN A 45 3.84 13.25 -10.76
CA GLN A 45 5.16 13.65 -11.26
C GLN A 45 6.01 12.45 -11.69
N SER A 46 6.45 12.44 -12.94
CA SER A 46 7.34 11.40 -13.48
C SER A 46 8.72 11.43 -12.80
N ARG A 47 8.92 10.50 -11.87
CA ARG A 47 10.21 10.19 -11.23
C ARG A 47 10.59 8.74 -11.50
N PRO A 48 11.87 8.34 -11.39
CA PRO A 48 12.24 6.93 -11.39
C PRO A 48 11.39 6.14 -10.38
N GLY A 49 10.84 4.99 -10.79
CA GLY A 49 9.94 4.18 -9.96
C GLY A 49 8.46 4.59 -9.97
N HIS A 50 8.08 5.64 -10.72
CA HIS A 50 6.67 6.09 -10.82
C HIS A 50 5.74 5.02 -11.44
N TYR A 51 6.28 4.14 -12.30
CA TYR A 51 5.53 3.00 -12.85
C TYR A 51 4.97 2.06 -11.76
N LEU A 52 5.60 1.97 -10.58
CA LEU A 52 5.08 1.19 -9.45
C LEU A 52 3.84 1.85 -8.84
N ALA A 53 3.78 3.19 -8.84
CA ALA A 53 2.58 3.89 -8.41
C ALA A 53 1.44 3.69 -9.42
N ASP A 54 1.73 3.65 -10.72
CA ASP A 54 0.74 3.31 -11.73
C ASP A 54 0.19 1.90 -11.55
N ILE A 55 1.07 0.90 -11.33
CA ILE A 55 0.66 -0.48 -11.02
C ILE A 55 -0.21 -0.51 -9.76
N PHE A 56 0.20 0.19 -8.70
CA PHE A 56 -0.58 0.29 -7.46
C PHE A 56 -1.99 0.87 -7.71
N HIS A 57 -2.09 1.94 -8.51
CA HIS A 57 -3.39 2.55 -8.84
C HIS A 57 -4.26 1.65 -9.70
N ASP A 58 -3.69 0.94 -10.65
CA ASP A 58 -4.42 0.01 -11.52
C ASP A 58 -4.92 -1.20 -10.72
N ASP A 59 -4.07 -1.78 -9.87
CA ASP A 59 -4.47 -2.87 -8.97
C ASP A 59 -5.57 -2.43 -7.99
N LEU A 60 -5.45 -1.22 -7.44
CA LEU A 60 -6.46 -0.64 -6.56
C LEU A 60 -7.79 -0.42 -7.29
N ARG A 61 -7.77 0.10 -8.53
CA ARG A 61 -8.98 0.30 -9.34
C ARG A 61 -9.67 -1.02 -9.68
N ASN A 62 -8.88 -2.08 -9.88
CA ASN A 62 -9.39 -3.42 -10.14
C ASN A 62 -9.93 -4.10 -8.86
N LEU A 63 -9.40 -3.77 -7.69
CA LEU A 63 -9.87 -4.30 -6.40
C LEU A 63 -11.12 -3.57 -5.90
N LEU A 64 -11.13 -2.23 -6.04
CA LEU A 64 -12.17 -1.32 -5.58
C LEU A 64 -12.67 -0.43 -6.74
N PRO A 65 -13.50 -0.98 -7.65
CA PRO A 65 -14.16 -0.17 -8.66
C PRO A 65 -15.00 0.94 -8.03
N HIS A 66 -15.19 2.07 -8.72
CA HIS A 66 -15.97 3.19 -8.16
C HIS A 66 -17.41 2.81 -7.76
N GLU A 67 -18.00 1.82 -8.42
CA GLU A 67 -19.35 1.29 -8.19
C GLU A 67 -19.46 0.40 -6.93
N ASP A 68 -18.34 -0.07 -6.40
CA ASP A 68 -18.26 -0.99 -5.26
C ASP A 68 -18.48 -0.28 -3.90
N GLY A 69 -18.34 1.04 -3.85
CA GLY A 69 -18.61 1.86 -2.65
C GLY A 69 -17.62 1.68 -1.49
N ARG A 70 -16.84 0.59 -1.47
CA ARG A 70 -15.77 0.31 -0.53
C ARG A 70 -14.60 1.29 -0.71
N LYS A 71 -13.88 1.58 0.39
CA LYS A 71 -12.76 2.53 0.40
C LYS A 71 -11.50 1.93 1.01
N LEU A 72 -10.35 2.22 0.40
CA LEU A 72 -9.05 2.00 1.03
C LEU A 72 -8.53 3.31 1.62
N ILE A 73 -8.23 3.31 2.92
CA ILE A 73 -7.63 4.43 3.64
C ILE A 73 -6.15 4.13 3.80
N VAL A 74 -5.30 4.86 3.08
CA VAL A 74 -3.85 4.83 3.29
C VAL A 74 -3.51 5.82 4.40
N ARG A 75 -2.89 5.35 5.48
CA ARG A 75 -2.53 6.18 6.63
C ARG A 75 -1.07 6.01 6.99
N TRP A 76 -0.40 7.14 7.23
CA TRP A 76 0.95 7.11 7.75
C TRP A 76 1.00 6.54 9.16
N THR A 77 1.91 5.60 9.41
CA THR A 77 2.19 4.99 10.71
C THR A 77 3.68 5.16 11.04
N PRO A 78 4.08 5.53 12.26
CA PRO A 78 5.50 5.63 12.55
C PRO A 78 6.15 4.23 12.63
N GLY A 79 7.31 4.09 11.97
CA GLY A 79 8.12 2.87 12.03
C GLY A 79 8.93 2.79 13.32
N HIS A 80 9.23 1.57 13.77
CA HIS A 80 10.02 1.26 14.98
C HIS A 80 9.45 1.79 16.31
N GLU A 81 8.15 2.09 16.38
CA GLU A 81 7.48 2.59 17.59
C GLU A 81 6.71 1.49 18.36
N GLY A 82 6.99 0.20 18.14
CA GLY A 82 6.25 -0.88 18.82
C GLY A 82 4.88 -1.17 18.22
N ILE A 83 4.58 -0.71 17.01
CA ILE A 83 3.29 -0.98 16.34
C ILE A 83 3.33 -2.41 15.77
N PRO A 84 2.60 -3.38 16.34
CA PRO A 84 2.83 -4.80 16.03
C PRO A 84 2.67 -5.13 14.53
N GLY A 85 1.71 -4.50 13.85
CA GLY A 85 1.48 -4.71 12.42
C GLY A 85 2.59 -4.14 11.54
N ASN A 86 3.13 -2.96 11.88
CA ASN A 86 4.23 -2.34 11.14
C ASN A 86 5.53 -3.13 11.36
N GLU A 87 5.79 -3.55 12.59
CA GLU A 87 6.98 -4.34 12.92
C GLU A 87 6.95 -5.72 12.26
N ALA A 88 5.80 -6.39 12.25
CA ALA A 88 5.65 -7.65 11.53
C ALA A 88 5.90 -7.49 10.03
N ALA A 89 5.35 -6.44 9.41
CA ALA A 89 5.58 -6.16 7.99
C ALA A 89 7.05 -5.87 7.67
N ASP A 90 7.73 -5.07 8.50
CA ASP A 90 9.15 -4.76 8.35
C ASP A 90 10.05 -5.99 8.52
N GLU A 91 9.74 -6.87 9.49
CA GLU A 91 10.47 -8.13 9.66
C GLU A 91 10.28 -9.10 8.48
N GLU A 92 9.10 -9.17 7.87
CA GLU A 92 8.91 -9.94 6.63
C GLU A 92 9.64 -9.31 5.45
N ALA A 93 9.64 -7.97 5.33
CA ALA A 93 10.36 -7.26 4.28
C ALA A 93 11.89 -7.51 4.34
N LYS A 94 12.46 -7.63 5.55
CA LYS A 94 13.89 -7.96 5.74
C LYS A 94 14.27 -9.38 5.33
N LYS A 95 13.30 -10.30 5.22
CA LYS A 95 13.53 -11.70 4.84
C LYS A 95 13.50 -11.95 3.33
N ALA A 96 13.00 -10.99 2.55
CA ALA A 96 12.81 -11.09 1.11
C ALA A 96 14.10 -10.83 0.30
#